data_AF-A0A7X8GS97-F1
#
_entry.id   AF-A0A7X8GS97-F1
#
_cell.length_a   1.000
_cell.length_b   1.000
_cell.length_c   1.000
_cell.angle_alpha   90.00
_cell.angle_beta   90.00
_cell.angle_gamma   90.00
#
_symmetry.space_group_name_H-M   'P 1'
#
loop_
_entity.id
_entity.type
_entity.pdbx_description
1 polymer ?
#
loop_
_entity_poly.entity_id
_entity_poly.type
_entity_poly.pdbx_seq_one_letter_code
_entity_poly.pdbx_strand_id
1 'polypeptide(L)'
;MELPGCRKENEPPEARWLVTTCRGQYAGWTDSVNTSGWSIGRDVVPLYDPNAMDGFCYPWQGEDSLDFRIEEGIKGINDGKLDRFVHAYSANNCLWVNDKLVGGYYSELCLLPDSILKNILTMQADYGYYQYIFGRFDPERVFTIEALKRFPGLTVVSTDIDCYFHQREDAINTLKMLPTGIAVYLTYGVLSRADVGELAEIKGLKKLNLWCYGMPPSGILKLAKVKNLKEVSFIGGTNCMRLPFFQVFLLRLVRPDCTIEMSKR
;
A
#
# COMPACT_ATOMS: atom_id res chain seq x y z
N MET A 1 -19.87 16.51 -50.62
CA MET A 1 -18.64 17.09 -50.04
C MET A 1 -18.84 17.04 -48.54
N GLU A 2 -18.50 15.90 -47.92
CA GLU A 2 -18.71 15.64 -46.50
C GLU A 2 -17.49 16.15 -45.72
N LEU A 3 -17.75 16.93 -44.66
CA LEU A 3 -16.69 17.47 -43.80
C LEU A 3 -16.19 16.38 -42.84
N PRO A 4 -14.86 16.22 -42.68
CA PRO A 4 -14.30 15.21 -41.79
C PRO A 4 -14.33 15.65 -40.32
N GLY A 5 -14.95 14.81 -39.49
CA GLY A 5 -14.45 14.43 -38.16
C GLY A 5 -14.22 15.52 -37.12
N CYS A 6 -15.30 16.01 -36.50
CA CYS A 6 -15.22 16.48 -35.10
C CYS A 6 -14.87 15.27 -34.22
N ARG A 7 -13.60 15.13 -33.81
CA ARG A 7 -13.25 14.30 -32.66
C ARG A 7 -13.94 14.89 -31.44
N LYS A 8 -14.88 14.15 -30.85
CA LYS A 8 -15.46 14.46 -29.56
C LYS A 8 -14.38 14.25 -28.47
N GLU A 9 -13.62 15.29 -28.16
CA GLU A 9 -12.63 15.28 -27.07
C GLU A 9 -13.24 15.44 -25.67
N ASN A 10 -14.56 15.29 -25.50
CA ASN A 10 -15.24 15.59 -24.24
C ASN A 10 -16.28 14.53 -23.81
N GLU A 11 -16.24 13.30 -24.33
CA GLU A 11 -17.08 12.24 -23.74
C GLU A 11 -16.44 11.80 -22.41
N PRO A 12 -17.18 11.84 -21.29
CA PRO A 12 -16.67 11.34 -20.01
C PRO A 12 -16.26 9.87 -20.16
N PRO A 13 -15.20 9.43 -19.47
CA PRO A 13 -14.74 8.06 -19.58
C PRO A 13 -15.90 7.10 -19.32
N GLU A 14 -16.00 6.08 -20.18
CA GLU A 14 -17.06 5.09 -20.08
C GLU A 14 -17.04 4.45 -18.69
N ALA A 15 -18.24 4.31 -18.10
CA ALA A 15 -18.36 3.77 -16.76
C ALA A 15 -17.88 2.32 -16.75
N ARG A 16 -16.78 2.06 -16.03
CA ARG A 16 -16.19 0.73 -15.89
C ARG A 16 -16.18 0.30 -14.43
N TRP A 17 -16.55 -0.95 -14.20
CA TRP A 17 -16.60 -1.55 -12.86
C TRP A 17 -15.81 -2.84 -12.87
N LEU A 18 -14.98 -3.02 -11.85
CA LEU A 18 -14.27 -4.24 -11.56
C LEU A 18 -15.06 -5.02 -10.51
N VAL A 19 -15.45 -6.26 -10.82
CA VAL A 19 -16.05 -7.17 -9.83
C VAL A 19 -14.95 -7.83 -9.01
N THR A 20 -15.07 -7.82 -7.69
CA THR A 20 -14.06 -8.38 -6.79
C THR A 20 -14.61 -9.52 -5.95
N THR A 21 -13.96 -10.68 -6.02
CA THR A 21 -14.29 -11.85 -5.19
C THR A 21 -13.04 -12.35 -4.46
N CYS A 22 -13.25 -12.96 -3.30
CA CYS A 22 -12.26 -13.73 -2.57
C CYS A 22 -12.66 -15.21 -2.60
N ARG A 23 -11.89 -16.05 -3.29
CA ARG A 23 -12.19 -17.49 -3.49
C ARG A 23 -13.61 -17.74 -4.03
N GLY A 24 -14.02 -16.95 -5.01
CA GLY A 24 -15.34 -17.02 -5.65
C GLY A 24 -16.50 -16.49 -4.80
N GLN A 25 -16.23 -15.94 -3.61
CA GLN A 25 -17.24 -15.28 -2.77
C GLN A 25 -17.01 -13.76 -2.77
N TYR A 26 -18.06 -12.95 -2.66
CA TYR A 26 -17.86 -11.51 -2.50
C TYR A 26 -17.04 -11.22 -1.24
N ALA A 27 -16.05 -10.35 -1.37
CA ALA A 27 -15.11 -10.05 -0.29
C ALA A 27 -15.78 -9.39 0.94
N GLY A 28 -17.04 -8.95 0.82
CA GLY A 28 -17.84 -8.44 1.93
C GLY A 28 -17.57 -6.97 2.27
N TRP A 29 -16.34 -6.46 2.06
CA TRP A 29 -16.03 -5.03 2.15
C TRP A 29 -16.15 -4.28 0.81
N THR A 30 -16.17 -5.01 -0.32
CA THR A 30 -16.48 -4.47 -1.65
C THR A 30 -16.90 -5.61 -2.59
N ASP A 31 -17.99 -5.42 -3.31
CA ASP A 31 -18.48 -6.32 -4.36
C ASP A 31 -18.04 -5.84 -5.76
N SER A 32 -17.85 -4.52 -5.91
CA SER A 32 -17.32 -3.90 -7.11
C SER A 32 -16.58 -2.60 -6.82
N VAL A 33 -15.61 -2.28 -7.67
CA VAL A 33 -14.84 -1.04 -7.64
C VAL A 33 -15.05 -0.29 -8.95
N ASN A 34 -15.39 1.00 -8.88
CA ASN A 34 -15.48 1.85 -10.06
C ASN A 34 -14.06 2.16 -10.56
N THR A 35 -13.72 1.64 -11.73
CA THR A 35 -12.41 1.81 -12.39
C THR A 35 -12.46 2.80 -13.56
N SER A 36 -13.53 3.60 -13.66
CA SER A 36 -13.67 4.61 -14.71
C SER A 36 -12.53 5.63 -14.63
N GLY A 37 -11.82 5.81 -15.74
CA GLY A 37 -10.66 6.71 -15.82
C GLY A 37 -9.38 6.19 -15.15
N TRP A 38 -9.37 4.94 -14.64
CA TRP A 38 -8.16 4.32 -14.10
C TRP A 38 -7.18 3.97 -15.20
N SER A 39 -5.89 4.01 -14.85
CA SER A 39 -4.75 3.65 -15.69
C SER A 39 -4.21 2.28 -15.28
N ILE A 40 -4.07 1.38 -16.26
CA ILE A 40 -3.52 0.04 -16.09
C ILE A 40 -2.13 0.10 -15.43
N GLY A 41 -1.93 -0.71 -14.40
CA GLY A 41 -0.69 -0.83 -13.64
C GLY A 41 -0.37 0.35 -12.72
N ARG A 42 -1.24 1.38 -12.67
CA ARG A 42 -1.03 2.61 -11.90
C ARG A 42 -2.02 2.78 -10.76
N ASP A 43 -3.30 2.61 -11.07
CA ASP A 43 -4.36 2.64 -10.06
C ASP A 43 -4.50 1.26 -9.42
N VAL A 44 -4.89 1.23 -8.14
CA VAL A 44 -4.84 0.01 -7.33
C VAL A 44 -6.18 -0.34 -6.74
N VAL A 45 -6.42 -1.63 -6.63
CA VAL A 45 -7.51 -2.21 -5.87
C VAL A 45 -6.98 -2.51 -4.46
N PRO A 46 -7.52 -1.87 -3.40
CA PRO A 46 -7.18 -2.26 -2.03
C PRO A 46 -7.81 -3.63 -1.73
N LEU A 47 -6.98 -4.64 -1.50
CA LEU A 47 -7.39 -6.02 -1.17
C LEU A 47 -7.25 -6.28 0.33
N TYR A 48 -7.91 -5.44 1.12
CA TYR A 48 -7.93 -5.52 2.58
C TYR A 48 -9.16 -4.83 3.16
N ASP A 49 -9.50 -5.15 4.40
CA ASP A 49 -10.53 -4.41 5.15
C ASP A 49 -10.07 -2.94 5.28
N PRO A 50 -10.88 -1.95 4.87
CA PRO A 50 -10.52 -0.54 4.98
C PRO A 50 -10.18 -0.08 6.42
N ASN A 51 -10.54 -0.87 7.44
CA ASN A 51 -10.19 -0.65 8.84
C ASN A 51 -8.94 -1.42 9.30
N ALA A 52 -8.41 -2.35 8.48
CA ALA A 52 -7.17 -3.05 8.75
C ALA A 52 -5.95 -2.18 8.42
N MET A 53 -4.89 -2.34 9.21
CA MET A 53 -3.63 -1.61 9.05
C MET A 53 -2.81 -2.12 7.86
N ASP A 54 -2.99 -3.38 7.51
CA ASP A 54 -2.18 -4.14 6.56
C ASP A 54 -3.02 -4.73 5.43
N GLY A 55 -2.44 -4.76 4.24
CA GLY A 55 -3.15 -5.19 3.05
C GLY A 55 -2.37 -5.03 1.77
N PHE A 56 -2.77 -5.82 0.76
CA PHE A 56 -2.20 -5.67 -0.57
C PHE A 56 -2.93 -4.59 -1.36
N CYS A 57 -2.15 -3.79 -2.08
CA CYS A 57 -2.65 -2.92 -3.13
C CYS A 57 -2.35 -3.58 -4.46
N TYR A 58 -3.38 -4.14 -5.10
CA TYR A 58 -3.22 -4.80 -6.40
C TYR A 58 -3.27 -3.75 -7.52
N PRO A 59 -2.18 -3.54 -8.30
CA PRO A 59 -2.22 -2.65 -9.44
C PRO A 59 -3.15 -3.23 -10.51
N TRP A 60 -4.26 -2.55 -10.77
CA TRP A 60 -5.29 -3.04 -11.70
C TRP A 60 -4.70 -3.25 -13.10
N GLN A 61 -4.95 -4.41 -13.70
CA GLN A 61 -4.37 -4.81 -14.98
C GLN A 61 -5.32 -4.62 -16.17
N GLY A 62 -6.47 -3.98 -15.96
CA GLY A 62 -7.46 -3.75 -17.01
C GLY A 62 -8.45 -4.90 -17.20
N GLU A 63 -8.55 -5.82 -16.25
CA GLU A 63 -9.57 -6.86 -16.18
C GLU A 63 -10.90 -6.33 -15.63
N ASP A 64 -12.01 -7.02 -15.97
CA ASP A 64 -13.37 -6.68 -15.47
C ASP A 64 -13.76 -7.49 -14.22
N SER A 65 -13.02 -8.54 -13.90
CA SER A 65 -13.18 -9.33 -12.67
C SER A 65 -11.85 -9.74 -12.07
N LEU A 66 -11.80 -9.74 -10.74
CA LEU A 66 -10.65 -10.09 -9.94
C LEU A 66 -11.11 -11.08 -8.86
N ASP A 67 -10.70 -12.34 -8.99
CA ASP A 67 -10.81 -13.31 -7.90
C ASP A 67 -9.45 -13.43 -7.20
N PHE A 68 -9.39 -12.98 -5.95
CA PHE A 68 -8.16 -13.05 -5.18
C PHE A 68 -8.24 -14.06 -4.04
N ARG A 69 -7.07 -14.41 -3.52
CA ARG A 69 -6.95 -15.05 -2.23
C ARG A 69 -5.62 -14.67 -1.60
N ILE A 70 -5.64 -14.60 -0.29
CA ILE A 70 -4.45 -14.44 0.51
C ILE A 70 -4.17 -15.78 1.16
N GLU A 71 -2.97 -16.32 0.95
CA GLU A 71 -2.55 -17.60 1.52
C GLU A 71 -1.35 -17.38 2.43
N GLU A 72 -1.39 -18.01 3.61
CA GLU A 72 -0.26 -18.02 4.53
C GLU A 72 0.84 -18.92 3.98
N GLY A 73 2.01 -18.32 3.77
CA GLY A 73 3.20 -18.97 3.23
C GLY A 73 3.03 -19.45 1.78
N ILE A 74 4.12 -20.00 1.25
CA ILE A 74 4.13 -20.70 -0.02
C ILE A 74 4.26 -22.18 0.28
N LYS A 75 3.24 -22.98 -0.08
CA LYS A 75 3.26 -24.43 0.11
C LYS A 75 4.53 -25.02 -0.51
N GLY A 76 5.31 -25.75 0.29
CA GLY A 76 6.57 -26.38 -0.12
C GLY A 76 7.85 -25.61 0.24
N ILE A 77 7.76 -24.40 0.82
CA ILE A 77 8.93 -23.67 1.36
C ILE A 77 8.97 -23.72 2.90
N ASN A 78 7.81 -23.86 3.56
CA ASN A 78 7.71 -23.98 5.02
C ASN A 78 6.93 -25.24 5.45
N ASP A 79 7.55 -26.42 5.35
CA ASP A 79 7.05 -27.65 6.02
C ASP A 79 7.47 -27.69 7.51
N GLY A 80 8.22 -26.69 7.98
CA GLY A 80 8.50 -26.47 9.38
C GLY A 80 7.29 -25.83 10.06
N LYS A 81 6.69 -26.54 11.03
CA LYS A 81 5.66 -26.00 11.93
C LYS A 81 6.21 -24.76 12.65
N LEU A 82 5.95 -23.57 12.11
CA LEU A 82 6.01 -22.33 12.87
C LEU A 82 4.85 -22.34 13.87
N ASP A 83 5.19 -22.18 15.15
CA ASP A 83 4.29 -22.35 16.26
C ASP A 83 3.14 -21.33 16.20
N ARG A 84 1.90 -21.82 16.23
CA ARG A 84 0.67 -21.04 15.92
C ARG A 84 0.32 -19.99 16.96
N PHE A 85 1.09 -19.86 18.04
CA PHE A 85 0.70 -19.08 19.21
C PHE A 85 1.25 -17.65 19.27
N VAL A 86 2.12 -17.21 18.35
CA VAL A 86 2.80 -15.90 18.51
C VAL A 86 2.36 -14.81 17.51
N HIS A 87 1.78 -15.10 16.34
CA HIS A 87 1.51 -14.04 15.35
C HIS A 87 0.19 -14.19 14.58
N ALA A 88 -0.91 -13.73 15.18
CA ALA A 88 -2.18 -13.53 14.49
C ALA A 88 -2.21 -12.26 13.59
N TYR A 89 -1.13 -11.46 13.57
CA TYR A 89 -1.05 -10.18 12.88
C TYR A 89 -0.19 -10.18 11.62
N SER A 90 0.49 -11.29 11.31
CA SER A 90 1.52 -11.30 10.28
C SER A 90 1.76 -12.71 9.77
N ALA A 91 0.70 -13.32 9.26
CA ALA A 91 0.88 -14.49 8.43
C ALA A 91 1.58 -14.05 7.15
N ASN A 92 2.60 -14.81 6.77
CA ASN A 92 3.48 -14.59 5.61
C ASN A 92 2.71 -14.73 4.30
N ASN A 93 1.87 -13.74 4.05
CA ASN A 93 0.83 -13.79 3.06
C ASN A 93 1.37 -13.63 1.64
N CYS A 94 0.89 -14.50 0.78
CA CYS A 94 1.03 -14.42 -0.66
C CYS A 94 -0.30 -14.01 -1.27
N LEU A 95 -0.26 -13.01 -2.14
CA LEU A 95 -1.42 -12.57 -2.90
C LEU A 95 -1.48 -13.33 -4.22
N TRP A 96 -2.55 -14.11 -4.34
CA TRP A 96 -2.93 -14.76 -5.58
C TRP A 96 -4.11 -14.03 -6.20
N VAL A 97 -4.04 -13.75 -7.49
CA VAL A 97 -5.13 -13.18 -8.28
C VAL A 97 -5.32 -14.04 -9.52
N ASN A 98 -6.54 -14.54 -9.74
CA ASN A 98 -6.88 -15.41 -10.87
C ASN A 98 -5.86 -16.55 -11.03
N ASP A 99 -5.56 -17.23 -9.92
CA ASP A 99 -4.59 -18.33 -9.78
C ASP A 99 -3.11 -18.00 -10.07
N LYS A 100 -2.76 -16.72 -10.18
CA LYS A 100 -1.37 -16.27 -10.34
C LYS A 100 -0.88 -15.60 -9.07
N LEU A 101 0.32 -15.97 -8.62
CA LEU A 101 1.03 -15.23 -7.58
C LEU A 101 1.45 -13.87 -8.16
N VAL A 102 0.89 -12.80 -7.61
CA VAL A 102 1.12 -11.42 -8.08
C VAL A 102 1.67 -10.51 -6.99
N GLY A 103 1.69 -10.98 -5.74
CA GLY A 103 2.31 -10.24 -4.65
C GLY A 103 2.51 -11.06 -3.40
N GLY A 104 3.12 -10.43 -2.42
CA GLY A 104 3.43 -11.06 -1.15
C GLY A 104 4.34 -10.17 -0.32
N TYR A 105 4.65 -10.64 0.87
CA TYR A 105 5.67 -10.03 1.70
C TYR A 105 7.06 -10.22 1.11
N TYR A 106 7.88 -9.17 1.12
CA TYR A 106 9.24 -9.22 0.56
C TYR A 106 10.07 -10.36 1.19
N SER A 107 9.92 -10.55 2.50
CA SER A 107 10.60 -11.58 3.29
C SER A 107 10.35 -13.02 2.82
N GLU A 108 9.24 -13.26 2.11
CA GLU A 108 8.90 -14.55 1.49
C GLU A 108 9.24 -14.57 0.01
N LEU A 109 8.90 -13.49 -0.69
CA LEU A 109 9.15 -13.40 -2.12
C LEU A 109 10.65 -13.51 -2.43
N CYS A 110 11.53 -12.99 -1.57
CA CYS A 110 12.97 -13.10 -1.78
C CYS A 110 13.48 -14.55 -1.81
N LEU A 111 12.73 -15.50 -1.27
CA LEU A 111 13.06 -16.94 -1.27
C LEU A 111 12.67 -17.66 -2.57
N LEU A 112 11.89 -17.02 -3.43
CA LEU A 112 11.40 -17.63 -4.66
C LEU A 112 12.41 -17.57 -5.81
N PRO A 113 12.33 -18.52 -6.76
CA PRO A 113 13.11 -18.46 -7.98
C PRO A 113 12.67 -17.28 -8.87
N ASP A 114 13.64 -16.67 -9.56
CA ASP A 114 13.43 -15.49 -10.42
C ASP A 114 12.37 -15.71 -11.51
N SER A 115 12.15 -16.97 -11.93
CA SER A 115 11.12 -17.35 -12.90
C SER A 115 9.70 -17.03 -12.43
N ILE A 116 9.46 -17.03 -11.11
CA ILE A 116 8.19 -16.65 -10.48
C ILE A 116 8.15 -15.13 -10.25
N LEU A 117 9.28 -14.55 -9.83
CA LEU A 117 9.36 -13.15 -9.41
C LEU A 117 9.05 -12.14 -10.52
N LYS A 118 9.24 -12.53 -11.79
CA LYS A 118 8.86 -11.69 -12.94
C LYS A 118 7.37 -11.33 -13.01
N ASN A 119 6.50 -12.11 -12.34
CA ASN A 119 5.04 -11.89 -12.34
C ASN A 119 4.56 -11.09 -11.12
N ILE A 120 5.46 -10.75 -10.20
CA ILE A 120 5.12 -9.99 -9.01
C ILE A 120 4.92 -8.52 -9.39
N LEU A 121 3.73 -8.01 -9.10
CA LEU A 121 3.29 -6.66 -9.41
C LEU A 121 3.24 -5.76 -8.16
N THR A 122 3.02 -6.37 -6.99
CA THR A 122 2.91 -5.68 -5.72
C THR A 122 3.68 -6.41 -4.63
N MET A 123 4.23 -5.69 -3.67
CA MET A 123 4.85 -6.30 -2.49
C MET A 123 4.52 -5.52 -1.23
N GLN A 124 4.54 -6.23 -0.10
CA GLN A 124 4.55 -5.60 1.21
C GLN A 124 5.96 -5.67 1.80
N ALA A 125 6.53 -4.53 2.18
CA ALA A 125 7.85 -4.47 2.80
C ALA A 125 7.72 -4.53 4.33
N ASP A 126 8.38 -5.52 4.94
CA ASP A 126 8.30 -5.80 6.38
C ASP A 126 9.42 -5.11 7.16
N TYR A 127 9.36 -3.80 7.33
CA TYR A 127 10.36 -3.11 8.16
C TYR A 127 10.11 -3.29 9.66
N GLY A 128 8.85 -3.33 10.05
CA GLY A 128 8.46 -3.21 11.44
C GLY A 128 8.37 -4.53 12.20
N TYR A 129 7.80 -5.50 11.51
CA TYR A 129 7.42 -6.75 12.12
C TYR A 129 8.53 -7.81 12.07
N TYR A 130 9.62 -7.54 11.33
CA TYR A 130 10.65 -8.54 11.09
C TYR A 130 11.29 -9.07 12.38
N GLN A 131 11.66 -8.18 13.31
CA GLN A 131 12.28 -8.58 14.57
C GLN A 131 11.31 -9.28 15.53
N TYR A 132 10.03 -8.88 15.51
CA TYR A 132 9.02 -9.47 16.37
C TYR A 132 8.58 -10.86 15.88
N ILE A 133 8.56 -11.09 14.56
CA ILE A 133 8.12 -12.35 13.94
C ILE A 133 9.26 -13.34 13.72
N PHE A 134 10.37 -12.88 13.15
CA PHE A 134 11.44 -13.76 12.66
C PHE A 134 12.63 -13.85 13.62
N GLY A 135 12.59 -13.15 14.76
CA GLY A 135 13.67 -13.14 15.74
C GLY A 135 14.82 -12.20 15.35
N ARG A 136 16.08 -12.66 15.45
CA ARG A 136 17.23 -11.82 15.10
C ARG A 136 17.12 -11.35 13.65
N PHE A 137 17.32 -10.05 13.47
CA PHE A 137 17.44 -9.39 12.17
C PHE A 137 18.28 -10.21 11.19
N ASP A 138 17.68 -10.58 10.04
CA ASP A 138 18.35 -11.24 8.94
C ASP A 138 18.60 -10.20 7.83
N PRO A 139 19.86 -9.77 7.64
CA PRO A 139 20.19 -8.76 6.63
C PRO A 139 19.85 -9.23 5.21
N GLU A 140 19.73 -10.53 4.95
CA GLU A 140 19.38 -11.06 3.62
C GLU A 140 17.89 -10.89 3.29
N ARG A 141 17.03 -10.71 4.31
CA ARG A 141 15.59 -10.48 4.14
C ARG A 141 15.16 -9.04 4.34
N VAL A 142 16.12 -8.13 4.44
CA VAL A 142 15.85 -6.69 4.44
C VAL A 142 15.52 -6.24 3.02
N PHE A 143 14.44 -5.51 2.87
CA PHE A 143 14.08 -4.91 1.59
C PHE A 143 15.10 -3.83 1.23
N THR A 144 15.78 -4.01 0.10
CA THR A 144 16.78 -3.07 -0.43
C THR A 144 16.47 -2.69 -1.87
N ILE A 145 17.02 -1.56 -2.32
CA ILE A 145 16.89 -1.13 -3.72
C ILE A 145 17.52 -2.12 -4.69
N GLU A 146 18.61 -2.79 -4.30
CA GLU A 146 19.27 -3.79 -5.15
C GLU A 146 18.37 -5.00 -5.40
N ALA A 147 17.60 -5.41 -4.38
CA ALA A 147 16.67 -6.53 -4.49
C ALA A 147 15.59 -6.33 -5.56
N LEU A 148 15.24 -5.08 -5.87
CA LEU A 148 14.25 -4.74 -6.90
C LEU A 148 14.62 -5.24 -8.30
N LYS A 149 15.90 -5.49 -8.59
CA LYS A 149 16.33 -6.05 -9.87
C LYS A 149 15.70 -7.42 -10.15
N ARG A 150 15.32 -8.16 -9.10
CA ARG A 150 14.64 -9.46 -9.20
C ARG A 150 13.15 -9.35 -9.47
N PHE A 151 12.56 -8.14 -9.37
CA PHE A 151 11.13 -7.89 -9.51
C PHE A 151 10.84 -6.91 -10.66
N PRO A 152 11.09 -7.31 -11.93
CA PRO A 152 10.96 -6.41 -13.08
C PRO A 152 9.53 -5.93 -13.35
N GLY A 153 8.52 -6.65 -12.85
CA GLY A 153 7.10 -6.31 -12.98
C GLY A 153 6.54 -5.45 -11.84
N LEU A 154 7.34 -5.16 -10.80
CA LEU A 154 6.85 -4.48 -9.61
C LEU A 154 6.46 -3.03 -9.89
N THR A 155 5.21 -2.68 -9.59
CA THR A 155 4.70 -1.32 -9.72
C THR A 155 4.20 -0.74 -8.40
N VAL A 156 4.00 -1.56 -7.38
CA VAL A 156 3.46 -1.14 -6.07
C VAL A 156 4.29 -1.70 -4.92
N VAL A 157 4.62 -0.83 -3.97
CA VAL A 157 5.16 -1.20 -2.66
C VAL A 157 4.22 -0.67 -1.59
N SER A 158 3.69 -1.58 -0.79
CA SER A 158 2.96 -1.26 0.44
C SER A 158 3.85 -1.50 1.66
N THR A 159 3.74 -0.69 2.70
CA THR A 159 4.51 -0.91 3.93
C THR A 159 3.89 -0.18 5.11
N ASP A 160 4.15 -0.69 6.31
CA ASP A 160 3.90 0.01 7.56
C ASP A 160 5.23 0.42 8.22
N ILE A 161 5.27 1.64 8.75
CA ILE A 161 6.36 2.18 9.55
C ILE A 161 5.75 2.85 10.79
N ASP A 162 5.62 2.09 11.87
CA ASP A 162 5.32 2.53 13.23
C ASP A 162 6.43 3.41 13.81
N CYS A 163 6.01 4.29 14.70
CA CYS A 163 6.81 5.25 15.43
C CYS A 163 7.72 4.64 16.50
N TYR A 164 7.50 3.39 16.88
CA TYR A 164 8.38 2.64 17.79
C TYR A 164 9.47 1.84 17.06
N PHE A 165 9.53 1.90 15.73
CA PHE A 165 10.53 1.14 14.97
C PHE A 165 11.92 1.77 15.03
N HIS A 166 12.88 1.00 15.52
CA HIS A 166 14.30 1.36 15.56
C HIS A 166 14.91 1.55 14.16
N GLN A 167 14.30 0.97 13.11
CA GLN A 167 14.76 1.05 11.71
C GLN A 167 13.94 2.02 10.84
N ARG A 168 13.14 2.89 11.47
CA ARG A 168 12.31 3.87 10.76
C ARG A 168 13.11 4.69 9.74
N GLU A 169 14.31 5.13 10.11
CA GLU A 169 15.16 5.93 9.22
C GLU A 169 15.62 5.14 7.98
N ASP A 170 16.07 3.90 8.15
CA ASP A 170 16.49 3.02 7.05
C ASP A 170 15.33 2.70 6.10
N ALA A 171 14.15 2.43 6.66
CA ALA A 171 12.94 2.19 5.89
C ALA A 171 12.58 3.42 5.04
N ILE A 172 12.54 4.61 5.65
CA ILE A 172 12.26 5.86 4.95
C ILE A 172 13.32 6.17 3.88
N ASN A 173 14.60 5.99 4.19
CA ASN A 173 15.69 6.19 3.24
C ASN A 173 15.56 5.24 2.03
N THR A 174 15.19 3.98 2.27
CA THR A 174 14.92 3.03 1.19
C THR A 174 13.74 3.49 0.34
N LEU A 175 12.62 3.93 0.94
CA LEU A 175 11.47 4.43 0.19
C LEU A 175 11.80 5.68 -0.66
N LYS A 176 12.66 6.57 -0.18
CA LYS A 176 13.14 7.75 -0.94
C LYS A 176 13.92 7.37 -2.20
N MET A 177 14.60 6.23 -2.16
CA MET A 177 15.42 5.72 -3.26
C MET A 177 14.64 4.88 -4.27
N LEU A 178 13.36 4.57 -4.01
CA LEU A 178 12.55 3.80 -4.96
C LEU A 178 12.46 4.50 -6.33
N PRO A 179 12.52 3.74 -7.43
CA PRO A 179 12.24 4.27 -8.76
C PRO A 179 10.90 5.00 -8.83
N THR A 180 10.85 6.11 -9.57
CA THR A 180 9.63 6.93 -9.72
C THR A 180 8.45 6.19 -10.34
N GLY A 181 8.71 5.06 -11.00
CA GLY A 181 7.69 4.18 -11.57
C GLY A 181 6.93 3.35 -10.53
N ILE A 182 7.43 3.24 -9.30
CA ILE A 182 6.83 2.45 -8.23
C ILE A 182 5.95 3.36 -7.36
N ALA A 183 4.68 2.99 -7.23
CA ALA A 183 3.75 3.63 -6.32
C ALA A 183 3.95 3.12 -4.89
N VAL A 184 3.92 4.03 -3.92
CA VAL A 184 4.11 3.71 -2.50
C VAL A 184 2.83 3.98 -1.74
N TYR A 185 2.40 2.96 -1.00
CA TYR A 185 1.24 2.98 -0.11
C TYR A 185 1.77 2.77 1.31
N LEU A 186 1.75 3.82 2.12
CA LEU A 186 2.45 3.85 3.39
C LEU A 186 1.45 3.99 4.54
N THR A 187 1.47 3.05 5.48
CA THR A 187 0.97 3.27 6.84
C THR A 187 2.11 3.82 7.68
N TYR A 188 1.86 4.92 8.39
CA TYR A 188 2.90 5.68 9.07
C TYR A 188 2.45 6.10 10.46
N GLY A 189 3.10 5.51 11.46
CA GLY A 189 2.97 5.86 12.86
C GLY A 189 3.79 7.11 13.19
N VAL A 190 3.16 8.04 13.92
CA VAL A 190 3.80 9.30 14.32
C VAL A 190 3.63 9.52 15.82
N LEU A 191 4.74 9.61 16.56
CA LEU A 191 4.74 10.10 17.95
C LEU A 191 4.36 11.58 18.00
N SER A 192 3.81 12.02 19.14
CA SER A 192 3.46 13.44 19.35
C SER A 192 4.67 14.35 19.05
N ARG A 193 4.42 15.43 18.28
CA ARG A 193 5.42 16.44 17.85
C ARG A 193 6.45 15.98 16.80
N ALA A 194 6.37 14.75 16.31
CA ALA A 194 7.28 14.30 15.25
C ALA A 194 7.04 15.04 13.92
N ASP A 195 8.13 15.20 13.18
CA ASP A 195 8.16 15.78 11.84
C ASP A 195 7.89 14.70 10.79
N VAL A 196 7.02 14.99 9.82
CA VAL A 196 6.71 14.11 8.67
C VAL A 196 7.20 14.69 7.34
N GLY A 197 8.03 15.74 7.38
CA GLY A 197 8.57 16.40 6.20
C GLY A 197 9.42 15.48 5.32
N GLU A 198 10.07 14.48 5.91
CA GLU A 198 10.86 13.46 5.20
C GLU A 198 10.04 12.66 4.17
N LEU A 199 8.72 12.54 4.38
CA LEU A 199 7.83 11.84 3.44
C LEU A 199 7.70 12.57 2.10
N ALA A 200 7.99 13.88 2.05
CA ALA A 200 7.94 14.65 0.81
C ALA A 200 9.02 14.26 -0.21
N GLU A 201 10.06 13.58 0.23
CA GLU A 201 11.14 13.07 -0.64
C GLU A 201 10.79 11.71 -1.26
N ILE A 202 9.76 11.03 -0.77
CA ILE A 202 9.30 9.75 -1.33
C ILE A 202 8.52 10.03 -2.62
N LYS A 203 9.23 9.94 -3.76
CA LYS A 203 8.71 10.31 -5.08
C LYS A 203 7.44 9.52 -5.46
N GLY A 204 7.37 8.26 -5.07
CA GLY A 204 6.27 7.34 -5.38
C GLY A 204 5.06 7.44 -4.44
N LEU A 205 5.08 8.24 -3.38
CA LEU A 205 4.04 8.22 -2.34
C LEU A 205 2.67 8.64 -2.89
N LYS A 206 1.74 7.69 -2.96
CA LYS A 206 0.36 7.85 -3.49
C LYS A 206 -0.69 7.87 -2.40
N LYS A 207 -0.55 7.01 -1.39
CA LYS A 207 -1.48 6.93 -0.25
C LYS A 207 -0.72 6.94 1.05
N LEU A 208 -1.23 7.69 2.01
CA LEU A 208 -0.68 7.78 3.35
C LEU A 208 -1.77 7.52 4.39
N ASN A 209 -1.66 6.40 5.09
CA ASN A 209 -2.47 6.11 6.26
C ASN A 209 -1.71 6.62 7.48
N LEU A 210 -2.20 7.69 8.11
CA LEU A 210 -1.57 8.31 9.27
C LEU A 210 -2.17 7.78 10.55
N TRP A 211 -1.30 7.18 11.36
CA TRP A 211 -1.60 6.88 12.74
C TRP A 211 -1.04 7.98 13.64
N CYS A 212 -1.93 8.87 14.09
CA CYS A 212 -1.56 10.16 14.64
C CYS A 212 -1.70 10.22 16.17
N TYR A 213 -0.60 10.01 16.90
CA TYR A 213 -0.56 10.20 18.35
C TYR A 213 -0.40 11.67 18.77
N GLY A 214 -1.23 12.57 18.23
CA GLY A 214 -1.18 14.00 18.59
C GLY A 214 -0.11 14.78 17.84
N MET A 215 -0.03 14.60 16.52
CA MET A 215 0.79 15.42 15.63
C MET A 215 0.27 16.88 15.61
N PRO A 216 1.14 17.89 15.75
CA PRO A 216 0.75 19.29 15.71
C PRO A 216 0.33 19.72 14.29
N PRO A 217 -0.48 20.79 14.15
CA PRO A 217 -0.86 21.35 12.85
C PRO A 217 0.31 21.62 11.90
N SER A 218 1.46 22.07 12.44
CA SER A 218 2.67 22.32 11.67
C SER A 218 3.26 21.06 11.01
N GLY A 219 3.05 19.88 11.59
CA GLY A 219 3.42 18.61 10.98
C GLY A 219 2.59 18.31 9.74
N ILE A 220 1.27 18.49 9.82
CA ILE A 220 0.34 18.28 8.70
C ILE A 220 0.65 19.18 7.51
N LEU A 221 0.96 20.45 7.75
CA LEU A 221 1.25 21.40 6.67
C LEU A 221 2.46 20.98 5.83
N LYS A 222 3.33 20.10 6.33
CA LYS A 222 4.45 19.57 5.53
C LYS A 222 4.00 18.55 4.48
N LEU A 223 2.84 17.90 4.67
CA LEU A 223 2.25 17.03 3.64
C LEU A 223 1.84 17.80 2.38
N ALA A 224 1.70 19.13 2.47
CA ALA A 224 1.53 19.99 1.29
C ALA A 224 2.69 19.86 0.28
N LYS A 225 3.88 19.45 0.74
CA LYS A 225 5.07 19.26 -0.11
C LYS A 225 5.11 17.91 -0.82
N VAL A 226 4.26 16.94 -0.45
CA VAL A 226 4.24 15.59 -1.04
C VAL A 226 3.48 15.63 -2.37
N LYS A 227 4.19 15.88 -3.46
CA LYS A 227 3.62 16.20 -4.79
C LYS A 227 2.66 15.14 -5.36
N ASN A 228 2.91 13.86 -5.09
CA ASN A 228 2.20 12.76 -5.73
C ASN A 228 1.12 12.10 -4.88
N LEU A 229 0.93 12.58 -3.64
CA LEU A 229 -0.05 12.06 -2.70
C LEU A 229 -1.47 12.27 -3.24
N LYS A 230 -2.28 11.24 -3.27
CA LYS A 230 -3.67 11.26 -3.76
C LYS A 230 -4.68 11.00 -2.67
N GLU A 231 -4.27 10.26 -1.64
CA GLU A 231 -5.14 9.92 -0.53
C GLU A 231 -4.40 10.01 0.80
N VAL A 232 -5.06 10.60 1.79
CA VAL A 232 -4.64 10.55 3.19
C VAL A 232 -5.80 10.06 4.03
N SER A 233 -5.58 8.98 4.77
CA SER A 233 -6.54 8.48 5.76
C SER A 233 -5.97 8.66 7.16
N PHE A 234 -6.80 9.15 8.08
CA PHE A 234 -6.47 9.22 9.51
C PHE A 234 -7.07 8.02 10.22
N ILE A 235 -6.21 7.15 10.74
CA ILE A 235 -6.61 5.95 11.47
C ILE A 235 -6.66 6.24 12.97
N GLY A 236 -7.78 5.91 13.61
CA GLY A 236 -8.00 6.16 15.03
C GLY A 236 -7.21 5.22 15.95
N GLY A 237 -6.22 5.75 16.67
CA GLY A 237 -5.64 5.11 17.86
C GLY A 237 -6.43 5.42 19.14
N THR A 238 -6.25 4.59 20.16
CA THR A 238 -6.84 4.76 21.51
C THR A 238 -6.52 6.12 22.14
N ASN A 239 -5.42 6.75 21.73
CA ASN A 239 -4.97 8.07 22.20
C ASN A 239 -5.26 9.22 21.21
N CYS A 240 -5.99 9.00 20.11
CA CYS A 240 -6.38 10.05 19.14
C CYS A 240 -7.51 10.96 19.66
N MET A 241 -7.53 11.30 20.95
CA MET A 241 -8.75 11.76 21.61
C MET A 241 -9.22 13.18 21.26
N ARG A 242 -8.44 14.07 20.60
CA ARG A 242 -8.89 15.48 20.44
C ARG A 242 -8.50 16.28 19.18
N LEU A 243 -7.93 15.69 18.13
CA LEU A 243 -7.26 16.52 17.10
C LEU A 243 -7.48 16.23 15.60
N PRO A 244 -8.15 15.18 15.09
CA PRO A 244 -8.12 14.96 13.64
C PRO A 244 -8.89 16.03 12.83
N PHE A 245 -9.93 16.67 13.36
CA PHE A 245 -10.76 17.59 12.56
C PHE A 245 -10.03 18.85 12.06
N PHE A 246 -9.30 19.55 12.92
CA PHE A 246 -8.57 20.76 12.50
C PHE A 246 -7.43 20.41 11.55
N GLN A 247 -6.73 19.31 11.81
CA GLN A 247 -5.67 18.78 10.94
C GLN A 247 -6.23 18.41 9.56
N VAL A 248 -7.36 17.70 9.50
CA VAL A 248 -8.06 17.36 8.25
C VAL A 248 -8.52 18.61 7.52
N PHE A 249 -9.07 19.58 8.25
CA PHE A 249 -9.46 20.87 7.67
C PHE A 249 -8.26 21.59 7.05
N LEU A 250 -7.15 21.73 7.77
CA LEU A 250 -5.93 22.34 7.25
C LEU A 250 -5.40 21.57 6.03
N LEU A 251 -5.39 20.24 6.09
CA LEU A 251 -4.93 19.43 4.97
C LEU A 251 -5.80 19.61 3.74
N ARG A 252 -7.13 19.69 3.88
CA ARG A 252 -8.07 20.00 2.79
C ARG A 252 -7.81 21.38 2.18
N LEU A 253 -7.41 22.37 2.98
CA LEU A 253 -7.05 23.70 2.49
C LEU A 253 -5.76 23.68 1.66
N VAL A 254 -4.73 22.97 2.12
CA VAL A 254 -3.42 22.97 1.44
C VAL A 254 -3.27 21.88 0.37
N ARG A 255 -4.15 20.88 0.37
CA ARG A 255 -4.22 19.75 -0.58
C ARG A 255 -5.66 19.48 -1.01
N PRO A 256 -6.31 20.43 -1.70
CA PRO A 256 -7.68 20.23 -2.21
C PRO A 256 -7.75 19.17 -3.31
N ASP A 257 -6.61 18.77 -3.88
CA ASP A 257 -6.45 17.71 -4.87
C ASP A 257 -6.39 16.29 -4.28
N CYS A 258 -6.35 16.18 -2.94
CA CYS A 258 -6.18 14.92 -2.23
C CYS A 258 -7.50 14.48 -1.58
N THR A 259 -7.85 13.22 -1.75
CA THR A 259 -8.94 12.60 -0.97
C THR A 259 -8.47 12.48 0.47
N ILE A 260 -9.27 13.00 1.41
CA ILE A 260 -8.93 13.02 2.83
C ILE A 260 -10.05 12.38 3.64
N GLU A 261 -9.73 11.23 4.22
CA GLU A 261 -10.65 10.37 4.96
C GLU A 261 -10.30 10.33 6.45
N MET A 262 -11.32 10.11 7.27
CA MET A 262 -11.18 9.84 8.69
C MET A 262 -11.90 8.53 8.97
N SER A 263 -11.22 7.57 9.61
CA SER A 263 -11.86 6.33 10.04
C SER A 263 -13.05 6.66 10.94
N LYS A 264 -14.25 6.19 10.58
CA LYS A 264 -15.43 6.28 11.44
C LYS A 264 -15.19 5.36 12.64
N ARG A 265 -15.25 5.91 13.84
CA ARG A 265 -15.32 5.10 15.07
C ARG A 265 -16.70 4.50 15.23
#